data_AF-A0A350R4B3-F1
#
_entry.id   AF-A0A350R4B3-F1
#
_cell.length_a   1.000
_cell.length_b   1.000
_cell.length_c   1.000
_cell.angle_alpha   90.00
_cell.angle_beta   90.00
_cell.angle_gamma   90.00
#
_symmetry.space_group_name_H-M   'P 1'
#
loop_
_entity.id
_entity.type
_entity.pdbx_description
1 polymer ?
#
loop_
_entity_poly.entity_id
_entity_poly.type
_entity_poly.pdbx_seq_one_letter_code
_entity_poly.pdbx_strand_id
1 'polypeptide(L)'
;MKNYPEWESKKRLIDLRNRYCTLYENEDGSKFYIEPAFYTTLETFKVHYPDRINDILAEMDRAVKANKFVVFTADDENPLTFVPENIEAVYLEITDITNKLKIFLEDKSRGSDYGD
;
A
#
# COMPACT_ATOMS: atom_id res chain seq x y z
N MET A 1 -15.07 -7.87 0.35
CA MET A 1 -14.04 -6.88 -0.06
C MET A 1 -14.20 -5.66 0.82
N LYS A 2 -13.10 -5.18 1.39
CA LYS A 2 -13.11 -4.05 2.33
C LYS A 2 -13.21 -2.75 1.54
N ASN A 3 -13.95 -1.77 2.04
CA ASN A 3 -13.98 -0.43 1.45
C ASN A 3 -12.98 0.44 2.21
N TYR A 4 -12.02 1.01 1.50
CA TYR A 4 -11.00 1.88 2.06
C TYR A 4 -11.37 3.34 1.79
N PRO A 5 -11.60 4.18 2.83
CA PRO A 5 -12.07 5.56 2.67
C PRO A 5 -11.18 6.44 1.78
N GLU A 6 -9.87 6.19 1.78
CA GLU A 6 -8.87 6.99 1.04
C GLU A 6 -9.07 6.92 -0.48
N TRP A 7 -9.76 5.89 -0.95
CA TRP A 7 -9.99 5.64 -2.37
C TRP A 7 -11.47 5.52 -2.71
N GLU A 8 -12.37 6.04 -1.86
CA GLU A 8 -13.82 6.00 -2.10
C GLU A 8 -14.22 6.70 -3.41
N SER A 9 -13.52 7.77 -3.80
CA SER A 9 -13.75 8.48 -5.05
C SER A 9 -13.22 7.75 -6.30
N LYS A 10 -12.38 6.72 -6.13
CA LYS A 10 -11.79 5.99 -7.26
C LYS A 10 -12.73 4.89 -7.74
N LYS A 11 -12.63 4.56 -9.02
CA LYS A 11 -13.41 3.47 -9.62
C LYS A 11 -12.89 2.13 -9.08
N ARG A 12 -13.71 1.44 -8.29
CA ARG A 12 -13.41 0.09 -7.82
C ARG A 12 -13.81 -0.96 -8.86
N LEU A 13 -12.93 -1.92 -9.12
CA LEU A 13 -13.18 -3.05 -10.02
C LEU A 13 -13.40 -4.33 -9.20
N ILE A 14 -14.26 -5.22 -9.68
CA ILE A 14 -14.48 -6.53 -9.07
C ILE A 14 -13.53 -7.53 -9.73
N ASP A 15 -12.63 -8.10 -8.93
CA ASP A 15 -11.82 -9.25 -9.33
C ASP A 15 -12.14 -10.45 -8.45
N LEU A 16 -12.77 -11.47 -9.06
CA LEU A 16 -13.15 -12.70 -8.37
C LEU A 16 -11.98 -13.65 -8.11
N ARG A 17 -10.81 -13.42 -8.72
CA ARG A 17 -9.59 -14.17 -8.46
C ARG A 17 -8.88 -13.63 -7.21
N ASN A 18 -8.78 -12.31 -7.09
CA ASN A 18 -8.16 -11.63 -5.97
C ASN A 18 -9.19 -11.12 -4.93
N ARG A 19 -10.05 -12.01 -4.42
CA ARG A 19 -11.22 -11.64 -3.60
C ARG A 19 -10.89 -10.90 -2.29
N TYR A 20 -9.67 -11.05 -1.81
CA TYR A 20 -9.19 -10.44 -0.57
C TYR A 20 -8.49 -9.11 -0.80
N CYS A 21 -8.08 -8.82 -2.04
CA CYS A 21 -7.44 -7.57 -2.42
C CYS A 21 -8.48 -6.64 -3.05
N THR A 22 -8.26 -5.33 -2.94
CA THR A 22 -9.18 -4.35 -3.53
C THR A 22 -8.51 -3.68 -4.72
N LEU A 23 -9.13 -3.80 -5.91
CA LEU A 23 -8.64 -3.23 -7.16
C LEU A 23 -9.30 -1.88 -7.43
N TYR A 24 -8.47 -0.87 -7.70
CA TYR A 24 -8.90 0.46 -8.10
C TYR A 24 -8.34 0.82 -9.49
N GLU A 25 -9.07 1.65 -10.22
CA GLU A 25 -8.70 2.22 -11.50
C GLU A 25 -8.78 3.75 -11.43
N ASN A 26 -7.71 4.41 -11.88
CA ASN A 26 -7.63 5.86 -12.04
C ASN A 26 -8.19 6.29 -13.40
N GLU A 27 -8.48 7.59 -13.54
CA GLU A 27 -9.00 8.17 -14.79
C GLU A 27 -8.06 7.99 -15.99
N ASP A 28 -6.75 7.93 -15.76
CA ASP A 28 -5.72 7.72 -16.80
C ASP A 28 -5.54 6.22 -17.18
N GLY A 29 -6.41 5.36 -16.65
CA GLY A 29 -6.42 3.91 -16.88
C GLY A 29 -5.42 3.12 -16.03
N SER A 30 -4.58 3.79 -15.24
CA SER A 30 -3.68 3.11 -14.30
C SER A 30 -4.47 2.39 -13.21
N LYS A 31 -3.96 1.25 -12.77
CA LYS A 31 -4.64 0.35 -11.83
C LYS A 31 -3.73 0.04 -10.65
N PHE A 32 -4.36 -0.21 -9.51
CA PHE A 32 -3.62 -0.70 -8.36
C PHE A 32 -4.43 -1.60 -7.44
N TYR A 33 -3.76 -2.58 -6.87
CA TYR A 33 -4.29 -3.39 -5.77
C TYR A 33 -3.84 -2.86 -4.43
N ILE A 34 -4.73 -2.95 -3.45
CA ILE A 34 -4.41 -2.81 -2.04
C ILE A 34 -4.61 -4.15 -1.35
N GLU A 35 -3.53 -4.72 -0.82
CA GLU A 35 -3.60 -5.90 0.02
C GLU A 35 -4.01 -5.57 1.46
N PRO A 36 -4.71 -6.47 2.17
CA PRO A 36 -5.12 -6.24 3.56
C PRO A 36 -3.95 -5.98 4.51
N ALA A 37 -2.83 -6.69 4.32
CA ALA A 37 -1.65 -6.56 5.15
C ALA A 37 -0.97 -5.19 4.94
N PHE A 38 -0.79 -4.76 3.68
CA PHE A 38 -0.31 -3.41 3.37
C PHE A 38 -1.19 -2.33 4.03
N TYR A 39 -2.51 -2.45 3.89
CA TYR A 39 -3.44 -1.50 4.48
C TYR A 39 -3.35 -1.46 6.01
N THR A 40 -3.11 -2.60 6.66
CA THR A 40 -2.92 -2.65 8.11
C THR A 40 -1.70 -1.84 8.53
N THR A 41 -0.60 -1.94 7.79
CA THR A 41 0.60 -1.12 8.07
C THR A 41 0.36 0.36 7.75
N LEU A 42 -0.37 0.68 6.67
CA LEU A 42 -0.77 2.05 6.36
C LEU A 42 -1.61 2.68 7.49
N GLU A 43 -2.51 1.93 8.11
CA GLU A 43 -3.26 2.39 9.29
C GLU A 43 -2.34 2.72 10.47
N THR A 44 -1.28 1.94 10.69
CA THR A 44 -0.25 2.29 11.69
C THR A 44 0.40 3.63 11.37
N PHE A 45 0.75 3.89 10.11
CA PHE A 45 1.29 5.21 9.72
C PHE A 45 0.26 6.33 9.90
N LYS A 46 -1.05 6.10 9.68
CA LYS A 46 -2.11 7.08 9.95
C LYS A 46 -2.17 7.48 11.42
N VAL A 47 -2.02 6.51 12.32
CA VAL A 47 -2.04 6.74 13.77
C VAL A 47 -0.78 7.49 14.23
N HIS A 48 0.39 7.13 13.72
CA HIS A 48 1.67 7.70 14.14
C HIS A 48 1.99 9.04 13.46
N TYR A 49 1.52 9.24 12.23
CA TYR A 49 1.80 10.41 11.39
C TYR A 49 0.53 10.98 10.75
N PRO A 50 -0.49 11.37 11.54
CA PRO A 50 -1.77 11.84 11.00
C PRO A 50 -1.60 13.07 10.09
N ASP A 51 -0.67 13.97 10.43
CA ASP A 51 -0.41 15.19 9.65
C ASP A 51 0.31 14.91 8.31
N ARG A 52 0.87 13.71 8.14
CA ARG A 52 1.67 13.32 6.97
C ARG A 52 0.98 12.26 6.12
N ILE A 53 -0.20 11.78 6.49
CA ILE A 53 -0.90 10.73 5.73
C ILE A 53 -1.14 11.15 4.28
N ASN A 54 -1.52 12.41 4.06
CA ASN A 54 -1.77 12.91 2.71
C ASN A 54 -0.51 12.89 1.84
N ASP A 55 0.69 13.05 2.42
CA ASP A 55 1.94 12.92 1.68
C ASP A 55 2.18 11.48 1.24
N ILE A 56 1.91 10.52 2.13
CA ILE A 56 2.02 9.07 1.84
C ILE A 56 1.05 8.68 0.73
N LEU A 57 -0.21 9.08 0.84
CA LEU A 57 -1.24 8.82 -0.18
C LEU A 57 -0.89 9.47 -1.52
N ALA A 58 -0.34 10.69 -1.51
CA ALA A 58 0.10 11.37 -2.72
C ALA A 58 1.31 10.70 -3.37
N GLU A 59 2.22 10.11 -2.60
CA GLU A 59 3.34 9.32 -3.14
C GLU A 59 2.87 7.98 -3.70
N MET A 60 1.90 7.31 -3.06
CA MET A 60 1.24 6.13 -3.63
C MET A 60 0.60 6.47 -4.98
N ASP A 61 -0.18 7.55 -5.07
CA ASP A 61 -0.80 7.99 -6.32
C ASP A 61 0.24 8.31 -7.40
N ARG A 62 1.37 8.92 -7.03
CA ARG A 62 2.50 9.14 -7.95
C ARG A 62 3.09 7.83 -8.47
N ALA A 63 3.30 6.85 -7.59
CA ALA A 63 3.82 5.54 -7.97
C ALA A 63 2.89 4.80 -8.94
N VAL A 64 1.57 4.85 -8.72
CA VAL A 64 0.58 4.23 -9.63
C VAL A 64 0.62 4.87 -11.02
N LYS A 65 0.65 6.21 -11.09
CA LYS A 65 0.71 6.93 -12.36
C LYS A 65 1.99 6.65 -13.14
N ALA A 66 3.11 6.46 -12.46
CA ALA A 66 4.41 6.17 -13.08
C ALA A 66 4.49 4.75 -13.68
N ASN A 67 3.86 3.75 -13.04
CA ASN A 67 4.06 2.33 -13.38
C ASN A 67 2.85 1.68 -14.08
N LYS A 68 1.72 2.38 -14.22
CA LYS A 68 0.45 1.92 -14.83
C LYS A 68 -0.25 0.76 -14.10
N PHE A 69 0.47 -0.18 -13.49
CA PHE A 69 -0.08 -1.26 -12.68
C PHE A 69 0.77 -1.49 -11.44
N VAL A 70 0.18 -1.32 -10.25
CA VAL A 70 0.89 -1.45 -8.97
C VAL A 70 0.16 -2.41 -8.03
N VAL A 71 0.91 -3.22 -7.29
CA VAL A 71 0.40 -4.01 -6.17
C VAL A 71 1.03 -3.47 -4.90
N PHE A 72 0.21 -2.86 -4.04
CA PHE A 72 0.64 -2.47 -2.71
C PHE A 72 0.51 -3.67 -1.76
N THR A 73 1.64 -4.24 -1.37
CA THR A 73 1.75 -5.50 -0.62
C THR A 73 2.60 -5.34 0.64
N ALA A 74 2.45 -6.25 1.60
CA ALA A 74 3.31 -6.27 2.79
C ALA A 74 4.58 -7.11 2.61
N ASP A 75 4.67 -7.89 1.53
CA ASP A 75 5.78 -8.79 1.20
C ASP A 75 5.84 -8.88 -0.33
N ASP A 76 6.80 -8.19 -0.94
CA ASP A 76 6.97 -8.17 -2.39
C ASP A 76 7.53 -9.48 -2.97
N GLU A 77 8.21 -10.29 -2.15
CA GLU A 77 8.69 -11.62 -2.52
C GLU A 77 7.55 -12.65 -2.57
N ASN A 78 6.52 -12.48 -1.70
CA ASN A 78 5.38 -13.38 -1.59
C ASN A 78 4.03 -12.65 -1.56
N PRO A 79 3.65 -11.93 -2.65
CA PRO A 79 2.43 -11.14 -2.67
C PRO A 79 1.18 -12.04 -2.62
N LEU A 80 0.16 -11.60 -1.89
CA LEU A 80 -1.15 -12.28 -1.86
C LEU A 80 -1.88 -12.16 -3.21
N THR A 81 -1.63 -11.08 -3.94
CA THR A 81 -2.28 -10.75 -5.20
C THR A 81 -1.71 -11.57 -6.35
N PHE A 82 -2.57 -12.31 -7.03
CA PHE A 82 -2.23 -12.90 -8.33
C PHE A 82 -2.33 -11.85 -9.44
N VAL A 83 -1.22 -11.65 -10.16
CA VAL A 83 -1.20 -10.90 -11.42
C VAL A 83 -0.79 -11.85 -12.55
N PRO A 84 -1.53 -11.90 -13.69
CA PRO A 84 -1.12 -12.69 -14.85
C PRO A 84 0.27 -12.31 -15.37
N GLU A 85 1.06 -13.29 -15.80
CA GLU A 85 2.44 -13.09 -16.28
C GLU A 85 2.58 -12.12 -17.46
N ASN A 86 1.50 -11.94 -18.24
CA ASN A 86 1.47 -11.01 -19.37
C ASN A 86 1.15 -9.56 -18.97
N ILE A 87 1.01 -9.27 -17.67
CA ILE A 87 0.82 -7.93 -17.12
C ILE A 87 2.06 -7.56 -16.34
N GLU A 88 2.74 -6.50 -16.79
CA GLU A 88 3.85 -5.91 -16.03
C GLU A 88 3.28 -5.11 -14.86
N ALA A 89 3.56 -5.58 -13.64
CA ALA A 89 3.14 -4.95 -12.40
C ALA A 89 4.33 -4.69 -11.50
N VAL A 90 4.31 -3.55 -10.81
CA VAL A 90 5.30 -3.22 -9.77
C VAL A 90 4.71 -3.52 -8.41
N TYR A 91 5.45 -4.25 -7.59
CA TYR A 91 5.11 -4.56 -6.21
C TYR A 91 5.80 -3.54 -5.31
N LEU A 92 5.05 -2.91 -4.42
CA LEU A 92 5.57 -1.88 -3.52
C LEU A 92 5.11 -2.16 -2.10
N GLU A 93 6.06 -2.18 -1.18
CA GLU A 93 5.82 -2.18 0.25
C GLU A 93 5.59 -0.75 0.76
N ILE A 94 5.08 -0.64 1.99
CA ILE A 94 4.85 0.67 2.60
C ILE A 94 6.17 1.45 2.76
N THR A 95 7.28 0.75 2.99
CA THR A 95 8.63 1.29 3.16
C THR A 95 9.16 1.89 1.86
N ASP A 96 8.82 1.35 0.69
CA ASP A 96 9.17 1.93 -0.61
C ASP A 96 8.55 3.32 -0.82
N ILE A 97 7.40 3.56 -0.18
CA ILE A 97 6.70 4.84 -0.19
C ILE A 97 7.27 5.76 0.89
N THR A 98 7.31 5.29 2.14
CA THR A 98 7.58 6.15 3.29
C THR A 98 9.06 6.53 3.43
N ASN A 99 9.98 5.66 2.98
CA ASN A 99 11.43 5.97 2.98
C ASN A 99 11.75 7.17 2.07
N LYS A 100 11.09 7.29 0.90
CA LYS A 100 11.25 8.45 0.00
C LYS A 100 10.84 9.77 0.65
N LEU A 101 9.85 9.70 1.54
CA LEU A 101 9.32 10.83 2.29
C LEU A 101 10.06 11.09 3.60
N LYS A 102 11.05 10.25 3.95
CA LYS A 102 11.75 10.25 5.23
C LYS A 102 10.80 10.13 6.43
N ILE A 103 9.74 9.32 6.27
CA ILE A 103 8.78 8.98 7.33
C ILE A 103 9.10 7.55 7.75
N PHE A 104 9.61 7.36 8.96
CA PHE A 104 10.05 6.06 9.46
C PHE A 104 9.21 5.70 10.67
N LEU A 105 8.74 4.46 10.79
CA LEU A 105 8.26 3.97 12.08
C LEU A 105 9.48 3.73 12.96
N GLU A 106 9.55 4.43 14.10
CA GLU A 106 10.55 4.10 15.12
C GLU A 106 10.26 2.71 15.67
N ASP A 107 11.19 1.79 15.47
CA ASP A 107 11.13 0.48 16.09
C ASP A 107 11.38 0.65 17.59
N LYS A 108 10.31 0.59 18.40
CA LYS A 108 10.43 0.54 19.87
C LYS A 108 10.88 -0.84 20.38
N SER A 109 11.47 -1.67 19.52
CA SER A 109 12.13 -2.90 19.91
C SER A 109 13.61 -2.66 20.22
N ARG A 110 13.92 -2.58 21.53
CA ARG A 110 15.17 -2.93 22.25
C ARG A 110 15.64 -1.87 23.24
N GLY A 111 14.91 -1.78 24.34
CA GLY A 111 15.44 -1.47 25.66
C GLY A 111 14.95 -2.53 26.61
N SER A 112 15.51 -3.75 26.52
CA SER A 112 15.39 -4.72 27.61
C SER A 112 16.21 -4.14 28.76
N ASP A 113 15.57 -3.37 29.63
CA ASP A 113 16.03 -3.16 31.01
C ASP A 113 15.97 -4.52 31.71
N TYR A 114 16.97 -5.36 31.46
CA TYR A 114 17.41 -6.30 32.46
C TYR A 114 18.26 -5.47 33.43
N GLY A 115 17.58 -4.85 34.38
CA GLY A 115 18.21 -4.31 35.57
C GLY A 115 18.94 -5.42 36.31
N ASP A 116 20.20 -5.14 36.60
CA ASP A 116 21.11 -5.87 37.49
C ASP A 116 20.48 -6.13 38.88
#